data_AF-C5KL38-F1
#
_entry.id   AF-C5KL38-F1
#
_cell.length_a   1.000
_cell.length_b   1.000
_cell.length_c   1.000
_cell.angle_alpha   90.00
_cell.angle_beta   90.00
_cell.angle_gamma   90.00
#
_symmetry.space_group_name_H-M   'P 1'
#
loop_
_entity.id
_entity.type
_entity.pdbx_description
1 polymer ?
#
loop_
_entity_poly.entity_id
_entity_poly.type
_entity_poly.pdbx_seq_one_letter_code
_entity_poly.pdbx_strand_id
1 'polypeptide(L)'
;MSSFRVALLGACGGIGQPLALLLKLNQKISELALYDIKQARTPCAGVAEDLSHINTPAEVKGYAGEEELEACLTGSKLIVITAGVPRKPGMTRDDLFSVNAGIAA
;
A
#
# COMPACT_ATOMS: atom_id res chain seq x y z
N MET A 1 -1.81 12.83 21.52
CA MET A 1 -0.83 11.80 21.11
C MET A 1 -0.30 12.17 19.74
N SER A 2 0.98 12.00 19.44
CA SER A 2 1.51 12.26 18.10
C SER A 2 0.92 11.25 17.11
N SER A 3 0.23 11.73 16.05
CA SER A 3 -0.24 10.86 14.97
C SER A 3 0.95 10.34 14.17
N PHE A 4 1.10 9.01 14.09
CA PHE A 4 2.09 8.34 13.26
C PHE A 4 1.38 7.70 12.07
N ARG A 5 1.42 8.41 10.95
CA ARG A 5 0.79 7.98 9.69
C ARG A 5 1.76 7.17 8.84
N VAL A 6 1.30 6.05 8.33
CA VAL A 6 2.05 5.17 7.42
C VAL A 6 1.32 5.06 6.09
N ALA A 7 2.02 5.29 4.99
CA ALA A 7 1.53 4.96 3.65
C ALA A 7 2.15 3.64 3.17
N LEU A 8 1.32 2.75 2.64
CA LEU A 8 1.73 1.50 2.01
C LEU A 8 1.35 1.52 0.53
N LEU A 9 2.37 1.58 -0.34
CA LEU A 9 2.20 1.55 -1.80
C LEU A 9 2.30 0.12 -2.32
N GLY A 10 1.35 -0.29 -3.16
CA GLY A 10 1.17 -1.69 -3.56
C GLY A 10 0.46 -2.52 -2.49
N ALA A 11 -0.41 -1.86 -1.72
CA ALA A 11 -1.11 -2.44 -0.57
C ALA A 11 -2.09 -3.57 -0.97
N CYS A 12 -2.52 -3.59 -2.22
CA CYS A 12 -3.58 -4.48 -2.69
C CYS A 12 -3.00 -5.71 -3.42
N GLY A 13 -1.67 -5.79 -3.55
CA GLY A 13 -0.91 -6.95 -4.02
C GLY A 13 -0.67 -8.03 -2.95
N GLY A 14 -0.08 -9.15 -3.37
CA GLY A 14 0.11 -10.33 -2.51
C GLY A 14 1.01 -10.14 -1.30
N ILE A 15 1.96 -9.20 -1.35
CA ILE A 15 2.78 -8.79 -0.18
C ILE A 15 2.07 -7.68 0.59
N GLY A 16 1.43 -6.74 -0.12
CA GLY A 16 0.79 -5.57 0.47
C GLY A 16 -0.31 -5.94 1.46
N GLN A 17 -1.21 -6.86 1.11
CA GLN A 17 -2.34 -7.22 1.98
C GLN A 17 -1.92 -7.78 3.35
N PRO A 18 -1.05 -8.81 3.44
CA PRO A 18 -0.60 -9.30 4.75
C PRO A 18 0.24 -8.26 5.51
N LEU A 19 1.00 -7.42 4.81
CA LEU A 19 1.76 -6.34 5.45
C LEU A 19 0.83 -5.26 6.02
N ALA A 20 -0.24 -4.91 5.30
CA ALA A 20 -1.26 -3.96 5.76
C ALA A 20 -1.93 -4.46 7.05
N LEU A 21 -2.23 -5.76 7.14
CA LEU A 21 -2.72 -6.39 8.37
C LEU A 21 -1.73 -6.23 9.53
N LEU A 22 -0.44 -6.53 9.32
CA LEU A 22 0.59 -6.38 10.36
C LEU A 22 0.78 -4.92 10.80
N LEU A 23 0.70 -3.98 9.85
CA LEU A 23 0.76 -2.54 10.16
C LEU A 23 -0.47 -2.09 10.96
N LYS A 24 -1.68 -2.52 10.57
CA LYS A 24 -2.92 -2.21 11.32
C LYS A 24 -2.86 -2.69 12.77
N LEU A 25 -2.16 -3.79 13.06
CA LEU A 25 -1.97 -4.31 14.42
C LEU A 25 -0.96 -3.51 15.28
N ASN A 26 -0.17 -2.62 14.67
CA ASN A 26 0.85 -1.86 15.37
C ASN A 26 0.26 -0.67 16.13
N GLN A 27 0.32 -0.72 17.47
CA GLN A 27 -0.24 0.30 18.37
C GLN A 27 0.40 1.69 18.24
N LYS A 28 1.55 1.81 17.55
CA LYS A 28 2.18 3.10 17.29
C LYS A 28 1.55 3.81 16.09
N ILE A 29 0.86 3.10 15.21
CA ILE A 29 0.25 3.66 14.00
C ILE A 29 -1.14 4.18 14.36
N SER A 30 -1.43 5.42 13.98
CA SER A 30 -2.74 6.05 14.14
C SER A 30 -3.50 6.16 12.81
N GLU A 31 -2.79 6.20 11.69
CA GLU A 31 -3.37 6.26 10.35
C GLU A 31 -2.58 5.34 9.41
N LEU A 32 -3.28 4.48 8.68
CA LEU A 32 -2.73 3.61 7.65
C LEU A 32 -3.38 3.94 6.31
N ALA A 33 -2.62 4.57 5.43
CA ALA A 33 -3.03 4.89 4.06
C ALA A 33 -2.58 3.77 3.12
N LEU A 34 -3.53 3.13 2.46
CA LEU A 34 -3.27 2.05 1.50
C LEU A 34 -3.40 2.60 0.08
N TYR A 35 -2.43 2.33 -0.77
CA TYR A 35 -2.45 2.76 -2.17
C TYR A 35 -2.14 1.62 -3.13
N ASP A 36 -2.84 1.61 -4.26
CA ASP A 36 -2.50 0.80 -5.42
C ASP A 36 -3.06 1.45 -6.70
N ILE A 37 -2.78 0.85 -7.86
CA ILE A 37 -3.35 1.31 -9.14
C ILE A 37 -4.84 0.97 -9.24
N LYS A 38 -5.61 1.74 -10.02
CA LYS A 38 -7.05 1.48 -10.24
C LYS A 38 -7.35 0.08 -10.78
N GLN A 39 -6.43 -0.46 -11.57
CA GLN A 39 -6.56 -1.77 -12.23
C GLN A 39 -6.08 -2.92 -11.33
N ALA A 40 -5.73 -2.67 -10.07
CA ALA A 40 -5.38 -3.72 -9.12
C ALA A 40 -6.54 -4.72 -9.00
N ARG A 41 -6.20 -6.02 -8.89
CA ARG A 41 -7.20 -7.09 -8.81
C ARG A 41 -8.16 -6.92 -7.64
N THR A 42 -7.63 -6.45 -6.51
CA THR A 42 -8.40 -6.15 -5.30
C THR A 42 -8.48 -4.64 -5.15
N PRO A 43 -9.69 -4.04 -5.06
CA PRO A 43 -9.83 -2.61 -4.82
C PRO A 43 -9.29 -2.23 -3.44
N CYS A 44 -8.52 -1.14 -3.34
CA CYS A 44 -7.96 -0.72 -2.05
C CYS A 44 -8.99 -0.21 -1.05
N ALA A 45 -10.13 0.29 -1.52
CA ALA A 45 -11.28 0.56 -0.66
C ALA A 45 -11.77 -0.72 0.05
N GLY A 46 -11.77 -1.87 -0.64
CA GLY A 46 -12.16 -3.15 -0.05
C GLY A 46 -11.16 -3.64 1.00
N VAL A 47 -9.87 -3.56 0.71
CA VAL A 47 -8.82 -3.91 1.69
C VAL A 47 -8.89 -3.01 2.92
N ALA A 48 -9.14 -1.70 2.72
CA ALA A 48 -9.29 -0.76 3.83
C ALA A 48 -10.50 -1.10 4.70
N GLU A 49 -11.63 -1.47 4.10
CA GLU A 49 -12.84 -1.89 4.82
C GLU A 49 -12.62 -3.19 5.61
N ASP A 50 -11.98 -4.19 5.01
CA ASP A 50 -11.64 -5.43 5.70
C ASP A 50 -10.78 -5.19 6.94
N LEU A 51 -9.81 -4.27 6.85
CA LEU A 51 -8.94 -3.91 7.97
C LEU A 51 -9.62 -2.99 8.99
N SER A 52 -10.63 -2.22 8.60
CA SER A 52 -11.36 -1.30 9.49
C SER A 52 -12.05 -2.06 10.64
N HIS A 53 -12.48 -3.31 10.37
CA HIS A 53 -13.10 -4.20 11.34
C HIS A 53 -12.17 -4.67 12.47
N ILE A 54 -10.86 -4.46 12.35
CA ILE A 54 -9.88 -4.87 13.36
C ILE A 54 -9.83 -3.81 14.46
N ASN A 55 -10.21 -4.21 15.67
CA ASN A 55 -10.24 -3.34 16.86
C ASN A 55 -8.84 -2.91 17.32
N THR A 56 -8.29 -1.92 16.63
CA THR A 56 -6.99 -1.29 16.89
C THR A 56 -7.09 0.20 16.60
N PRO A 57 -6.24 1.04 17.20
CA PRO A 57 -6.38 2.50 17.12
C PRO A 57 -6.19 3.09 15.72
N ALA A 58 -5.50 2.39 14.81
CA ALA A 58 -5.19 2.93 13.49
C ALA A 58 -6.43 3.07 12.60
N GLU A 59 -6.72 4.25 12.11
CA GLU A 59 -7.72 4.44 11.04
C GLU A 59 -7.12 4.00 9.70
N VAL A 60 -7.91 3.35 8.85
CA VAL A 60 -7.43 2.82 7.56
C VAL A 60 -8.20 3.50 6.43
N LYS A 61 -7.49 3.97 5.42
CA LYS A 61 -8.10 4.54 4.21
C LYS A 61 -7.44 3.99 2.96
N GLY A 62 -8.26 3.57 2.01
CA GLY A 62 -7.85 3.13 0.68
C GLY A 62 -7.80 4.30 -0.30
N TYR A 63 -6.78 4.29 -1.15
CA TYR A 63 -6.53 5.23 -2.24
C TYR A 63 -6.23 4.43 -3.50
N ALA A 64 -6.69 4.88 -4.66
CA ALA A 64 -6.45 4.20 -5.92
C ALA A 64 -6.31 5.15 -7.11
N GLY A 65 -5.27 4.93 -7.90
CA GLY A 65 -5.00 5.74 -9.10
C GLY A 65 -4.12 6.95 -8.84
N GLU A 66 -3.44 7.40 -9.89
CA GLU A 66 -2.41 8.44 -9.82
C GLU A 66 -2.90 9.74 -9.18
N GLU A 67 -4.17 10.10 -9.42
CA GLU A 67 -4.77 11.32 -8.87
C GLU A 67 -4.93 11.29 -7.34
N GLU A 68 -4.90 10.11 -6.72
CA GLU A 68 -5.04 9.94 -5.27
C GLU A 68 -3.70 9.71 -4.56
N LEU A 69 -2.60 9.55 -5.31
CA LEU A 69 -1.28 9.25 -4.76
C LEU A 69 -0.79 10.36 -3.82
N GLU A 70 -0.91 11.63 -4.25
CA GLU A 70 -0.51 12.77 -3.42
C GLU A 70 -1.29 12.80 -2.10
N ALA A 71 -2.60 12.57 -2.16
CA ALA A 71 -3.47 12.54 -0.98
C ALA A 71 -3.13 11.36 -0.04
N CYS A 72 -2.71 10.21 -0.60
CA CYS A 72 -2.22 9.06 0.17
C CYS A 72 -0.93 9.40 0.92
N LEU A 73 0.04 10.01 0.24
CA LEU A 73 1.38 10.28 0.78
C LEU A 73 1.40 11.44 1.77
N THR A 74 0.55 12.45 1.59
CA THR A 74 0.53 13.68 2.40
C THR A 74 0.48 13.37 3.90
N GLY A 75 1.48 13.88 4.63
CA GLY A 75 1.57 13.73 6.10
C GLY A 75 2.17 12.41 6.59
N SER A 76 2.50 11.47 5.71
CA SER A 76 3.11 10.19 6.09
C SER A 76 4.46 10.36 6.75
N LYS A 77 4.68 9.64 7.86
CA LYS A 77 5.97 9.58 8.58
C LYS A 77 6.82 8.40 8.14
N LEU A 78 6.18 7.39 7.56
CA LEU A 78 6.82 6.23 6.95
C LEU A 78 6.07 5.90 5.66
N ILE A 79 6.82 5.66 4.59
CA ILE A 79 6.30 5.15 3.33
C ILE A 79 6.92 3.77 3.12
N VAL A 80 6.08 2.76 2.97
CA VAL A 80 6.48 1.39 2.68
C VAL A 80 6.06 1.07 1.26
N ILE A 81 7.01 0.58 0.45
CA ILE A 81 6.75 0.30 -0.96
C ILE A 81 6.89 -1.21 -1.18
N THR A 82 5.76 -1.86 -1.39
CA THR A 82 5.67 -3.25 -1.87
C THR A 82 5.19 -3.33 -3.30
N ALA A 83 4.91 -2.18 -3.93
CA ALA A 83 4.53 -2.06 -5.33
C ALA A 83 5.61 -2.64 -6.24
N GLY A 84 5.17 -3.41 -7.22
CA GLY A 84 6.06 -4.05 -8.17
C GLY A 84 5.36 -5.22 -8.85
N VAL A 85 5.87 -5.59 -10.02
CA VAL A 85 5.39 -6.74 -10.76
C VAL A 85 6.23 -7.96 -10.37
N PRO A 86 5.61 -9.10 -9.99
CA PRO A 86 6.34 -10.33 -9.76
C PRO A 86 6.96 -10.82 -11.07
N ARG A 87 8.13 -11.45 -10.99
CA ARG A 87 8.78 -12.03 -12.16
C ARG A 87 7.87 -13.07 -12.82
N LYS A 88 7.56 -12.87 -14.10
CA LYS A 88 6.76 -13.81 -14.91
C LYS A 88 7.64 -14.84 -15.61
N PRO A 89 7.12 -16.04 -15.95
CA PRO A 89 7.83 -16.99 -16.81
C PRO A 89 8.27 -16.32 -18.12
N GLY A 90 9.52 -16.53 -18.53
CA GLY A 90 10.11 -15.92 -19.73
C GLY A 90 10.66 -14.50 -19.53
N MET A 91 10.47 -13.87 -18.37
CA MET A 91 10.98 -12.52 -18.08
C MET A 91 12.46 -12.55 -17.65
N THR A 92 13.30 -11.72 -18.28
CA THR A 92 14.70 -11.55 -17.89
C THR A 92 14.83 -10.69 -16.63
N ARG A 93 16.05 -10.60 -16.07
CA ARG A 93 16.32 -9.69 -14.94
C ARG A 93 16.20 -8.23 -15.36
N ASP A 94 16.63 -7.90 -16.57
CA ASP A 94 16.62 -6.53 -17.10
C ASP A 94 15.19 -6.07 -17.43
N ASP A 95 14.35 -6.98 -17.94
CA ASP A 95 12.92 -6.69 -18.13
C ASP A 95 12.23 -6.39 -16.79
N LEU A 96 12.50 -7.21 -15.76
CA LEU A 96 11.95 -7.02 -14.42
C LEU A 96 12.42 -5.71 -13.81
N PHE A 97 13.71 -5.40 -13.96
CA PHE A 97 14.28 -4.14 -13.49
C PHE A 97 13.62 -2.96 -14.19
N SER A 98 13.51 -2.99 -15.52
CA SER A 98 12.94 -1.89 -16.31
C SER A 98 11.48 -1.59 -15.92
N VAL A 99 10.67 -2.63 -15.70
CA VAL A 99 9.28 -2.47 -15.25
C VAL A 99 9.21 -1.87 -13.84
N ASN A 100 9.95 -2.42 -12.87
CA ASN A 100 9.87 -1.94 -11.49
C ASN A 100 10.57 -0.60 -11.28
N ALA A 101 11.57 -0.25 -12.11
CA ALA A 101 12.17 1.07 -12.12
C ALA A 101 11.15 2.14 -12.53
N GLY A 102 10.30 1.86 -13.53
CA GLY A 102 9.21 2.77 -13.92
C GLY A 102 8.11 2.91 -12.86
N ILE A 103 7.91 1.90 -12.00
CA ILE A 103 6.96 1.97 -10.88
C ILE A 103 7.52 2.79 -9.71
N ALA A 104 8.84 2.76 -9.51
CA ALA A 104 9.51 3.45 -8.41
C ALA A 104 9.90 4.90 -8.71
N ALA A 105 9.91 5.30 -9.99
CA ALA A 105 10.22 6.64 -10.47
C ALA A 105 9.06 7.61 -10.26
#